data_AF-A0A5J4NQW8-F1
#
_entry.id   AF-A0A5J4NQW8-F1
#
_cell.length_a   1.000
_cell.length_b   1.000
_cell.length_c   1.000
_cell.angle_alpha   90.00
_cell.angle_beta   90.00
_cell.angle_gamma   90.00
#
_symmetry.space_group_name_H-M   'P 1'
#
loop_
_entity.id
_entity.type
_entity.pdbx_description
1 polymer ?
#
loop_
_entity_poly.entity_id
_entity_poly.type
_entity_poly.pdbx_seq_one_letter_code
_entity_poly.pdbx_strand_id
1 'polypeptide(L)'
;TIRRTPLDLNTLFDLEVVKYIKRGPIKSDVLTTVLDCLNLKSTTMSAFLGSWKLKSSDNFDAVLQKLGVNVVKRKLITSTKPEVTFTMEGDKMTMKTCSALKTTTITFEFGKEFDEHTADDRDVKSTVTKESENKLVHVQKHPDSVTTTVREVSGDTMTATVTVGDVKAVNTYQKE
;
A
#
# COMPACT_ATOMS: atom_id res chain seq x y z
N THR A 1 13.42 2.87 -23.64
CA THR A 1 13.14 4.32 -23.67
C THR A 1 11.73 4.57 -23.20
N ILE A 2 11.54 4.79 -21.90
CA ILE A 2 10.21 5.05 -21.32
C ILE A 2 9.93 6.55 -21.51
N ARG A 3 8.98 6.88 -22.38
CA ARG A 3 8.49 8.25 -22.54
C ARG A 3 7.69 8.61 -21.28
N ARG A 4 8.29 9.40 -20.40
CA ARG A 4 7.56 10.08 -19.33
C ARG A 4 6.63 11.09 -20.01
N THR A 5 5.32 10.92 -19.85
CA THR A 5 4.36 11.98 -20.20
C THR A 5 4.71 13.23 -19.40
N PRO A 6 4.82 14.42 -20.03
CA PRO A 6 5.10 15.64 -19.30
C PRO A 6 3.96 15.91 -18.34
N LEU A 7 4.28 16.12 -17.07
CA LEU A 7 3.34 16.65 -16.10
C LEU A 7 2.92 18.05 -16.60
N ASP A 8 1.63 18.26 -16.82
CA ASP A 8 1.12 19.55 -17.28
C ASP A 8 1.37 20.59 -16.19
N LEU A 9 2.31 21.50 -16.46
CA LEU A 9 2.67 22.59 -15.56
C LEU A 9 1.47 23.47 -15.22
N ASN A 10 0.40 23.46 -16.03
CA ASN A 10 -0.82 24.23 -15.80
C ASN A 10 -1.63 23.75 -14.58
N THR A 11 -1.50 22.49 -14.15
CA THR A 11 -2.19 21.99 -12.94
C THR A 11 -1.50 22.37 -11.63
N LEU A 12 -0.24 22.86 -11.70
CA LEU A 12 0.51 23.37 -10.54
C LEU A 12 0.21 24.85 -10.24
N PHE A 13 -0.57 25.53 -11.06
CA PHE A 13 -0.79 26.99 -10.96
C PHE A 13 -1.63 27.44 -9.76
N ASP A 14 -2.35 26.53 -9.09
CA ASP A 14 -3.23 26.87 -7.97
C ASP A 14 -2.56 26.85 -6.59
N LEU A 15 -1.28 26.46 -6.50
CA LEU A 15 -0.52 26.57 -5.26
C LEU A 15 0.07 27.98 -5.10
N GLU A 16 -0.27 28.64 -4.00
CA GLU A 16 0.15 29.99 -3.60
C GLU A 16 1.69 30.21 -3.67
N VAL A 17 2.45 29.12 -3.61
CA VAL A 17 3.91 29.05 -3.75
C VAL A 17 4.41 29.42 -5.16
N VAL A 18 3.70 29.02 -6.24
CA VAL A 18 4.11 29.32 -7.63
C VAL A 18 3.98 30.81 -7.94
N LYS A 19 3.03 31.51 -7.32
CA LYS A 19 2.88 32.97 -7.40
C LYS A 19 4.07 33.71 -6.76
N TYR A 20 4.68 33.11 -5.73
CA TYR A 20 5.84 33.68 -5.03
C TYR A 20 7.15 33.56 -5.85
N ILE A 21 7.27 32.48 -6.64
CA ILE A 21 8.43 32.20 -7.49
C ILE A 21 8.64 33.26 -8.60
N LYS A 22 7.58 33.98 -9.00
CA LYS A 22 7.64 35.02 -10.05
C LYS A 22 8.16 36.39 -9.58
N ARG A 23 8.48 36.60 -8.29
CA ARG A 23 8.86 37.93 -7.76
C ARG A 23 10.36 38.27 -7.86
N GLY A 24 11.18 37.48 -8.54
CA GLY A 24 12.59 37.80 -8.81
C GLY A 24 13.35 36.64 -9.46
N PRO A 25 14.62 36.83 -9.86
CA PRO A 25 15.42 35.77 -10.46
C PRO A 25 15.78 34.74 -9.39
N ILE A 26 14.96 33.70 -9.25
CA ILE A 26 15.32 32.51 -8.47
C ILE A 26 16.31 31.72 -9.32
N LYS A 27 17.49 31.44 -8.75
CA LYS A 27 18.52 30.66 -9.43
C LYS A 27 17.96 29.25 -9.78
N SER A 28 18.36 28.74 -10.94
CA SER A 28 17.86 27.48 -11.52
C SER A 28 17.97 26.27 -10.58
N ASP A 29 19.03 26.21 -9.78
CA ASP A 29 19.32 25.20 -8.76
C ASP A 29 18.31 25.25 -7.60
N VAL A 30 17.94 26.45 -7.15
CA VAL A 30 16.92 26.67 -6.12
C VAL A 30 15.54 26.26 -6.65
N LEU A 31 15.20 26.62 -7.89
CA LEU A 31 13.92 26.23 -8.49
C LEU A 31 13.79 24.71 -8.61
N THR A 32 14.86 24.04 -9.04
CA THR A 32 14.91 22.57 -9.13
C THR A 32 14.73 21.92 -7.76
N THR A 33 15.45 22.43 -6.75
CA THR A 33 15.34 21.92 -5.37
C THR A 33 13.94 22.11 -4.79
N VAL A 34 13.28 23.24 -5.07
CA VAL A 34 11.91 23.52 -4.62
C VAL A 34 10.90 22.63 -5.35
N LEU A 35 11.08 22.42 -6.66
CA LEU A 35 10.24 21.51 -7.45
C LEU A 35 10.37 20.07 -6.97
N ASP A 36 11.59 19.62 -6.66
CA ASP A 36 11.85 18.31 -6.07
C ASP A 36 11.22 18.19 -4.68
N CYS A 37 11.29 19.23 -3.84
CA CYS A 37 10.61 19.26 -2.54
C CYS A 37 9.08 19.22 -2.65
N LEU A 38 8.51 19.88 -3.66
CA LEU A 38 7.06 19.88 -3.91
C LEU A 38 6.60 18.53 -4.46
N ASN A 39 7.37 17.91 -5.38
CA ASN A 39 7.12 16.57 -5.89
C ASN A 39 7.29 15.49 -4.80
N LEU A 40 8.23 15.67 -3.87
CA LEU A 40 8.42 14.80 -2.72
C LEU A 40 7.21 14.83 -1.78
N LYS A 41 6.57 15.98 -1.60
CA LYS A 41 5.34 16.10 -0.79
C LYS A 41 4.10 15.49 -1.48
N SER A 42 4.04 15.53 -2.81
CA SER A 42 2.90 15.04 -3.60
C SER A 42 2.82 13.52 -3.74
N THR A 43 3.82 12.77 -3.29
CA THR A 43 3.91 11.31 -3.51
C THR A 43 3.77 10.49 -2.22
N THR A 44 3.72 11.13 -1.05
CA THR A 44 3.88 10.44 0.23
C THR A 44 2.62 9.73 0.71
N MET A 45 2.66 8.39 0.74
CA MET A 45 1.74 7.50 1.48
C MET A 45 1.89 7.64 3.01
N SER A 46 2.06 8.87 3.48
CA SER A 46 2.34 9.26 4.87
C SER A 46 1.28 8.75 5.83
N ALA A 47 0.02 8.69 5.39
CA ALA A 47 -1.09 8.14 6.17
C ALA A 47 -0.81 6.70 6.62
N PHE A 48 -0.15 5.89 5.80
CA PHE A 48 0.15 4.49 6.08
C PHE A 48 1.39 4.28 6.96
N LEU A 49 2.32 5.23 7.01
CA LEU A 49 3.61 5.02 7.68
C LEU A 49 3.42 4.77 9.18
N GLY A 50 4.20 3.82 9.69
CA GLY A 50 4.13 3.35 11.08
C GLY A 50 3.62 1.92 11.22
N SER A 51 3.33 1.52 12.45
CA SER A 51 2.83 0.20 12.82
C SER A 51 1.32 0.20 13.03
N TRP A 52 0.68 -0.90 12.64
CA TRP A 52 -0.75 -1.11 12.68
C TRP A 52 -1.06 -2.48 13.25
N LYS A 53 -1.82 -2.56 14.35
CA LYS A 53 -2.23 -3.83 14.95
C LYS A 53 -3.66 -4.19 14.61
N LEU A 54 -3.87 -5.45 14.22
CA LEU A 54 -5.21 -5.98 13.95
C LEU A 54 -6.09 -5.87 15.20
N LYS A 55 -7.26 -5.24 15.06
CA LYS A 55 -8.28 -5.12 16.11
C LYS A 55 -9.44 -6.08 15.90
N SER A 56 -9.95 -6.15 14.67
CA SER A 56 -11.06 -7.04 14.31
C SER A 56 -10.86 -7.60 12.91
N SER A 57 -11.47 -8.76 12.67
CA SER A 57 -11.43 -9.46 11.40
C SER A 57 -12.77 -10.16 11.18
N ASP A 58 -13.45 -9.75 10.12
CA ASP A 58 -14.77 -10.25 9.75
C ASP A 58 -14.66 -11.10 8.49
N ASN A 59 -15.18 -12.32 8.55
CA ASN A 59 -15.29 -13.27 7.44
C ASN A 59 -13.95 -13.75 6.80
N PHE A 60 -12.82 -13.59 7.50
CA PHE A 60 -11.51 -13.99 6.95
C PHE A 60 -11.34 -15.52 6.80
N ASP A 61 -11.99 -16.33 7.65
CA ASP A 61 -12.00 -17.80 7.48
C ASP A 61 -12.58 -18.24 6.14
N ALA A 62 -13.64 -17.56 5.66
CA ALA A 62 -14.26 -17.87 4.37
C ALA A 62 -13.33 -17.55 3.19
N VAL A 63 -12.56 -16.46 3.28
CA VAL A 63 -11.53 -16.12 2.28
C VAL A 63 -10.44 -17.20 2.25
N LEU A 64 -9.93 -17.61 3.42
CA LEU A 64 -8.92 -18.66 3.51
C LEU A 64 -9.47 -20.02 3.00
N GLN A 65 -10.75 -20.32 3.26
CA GLN A 65 -11.41 -21.50 2.73
C GLN A 65 -11.50 -21.46 1.20
N LYS A 66 -11.88 -20.31 0.63
CA LYS A 66 -11.94 -20.11 -0.84
C LYS A 66 -10.56 -20.28 -1.48
N LEU A 67 -9.50 -19.89 -0.79
CA LEU A 67 -8.11 -20.09 -1.20
C LEU A 67 -7.60 -21.53 -0.99
N GLY A 68 -8.44 -22.47 -0.56
CA GLY A 68 -8.06 -23.87 -0.37
C GLY A 68 -7.27 -24.16 0.91
N VAL A 69 -7.18 -23.20 1.84
CA VAL A 69 -6.46 -23.40 3.10
C VAL A 69 -7.24 -24.38 3.99
N ASN A 70 -6.57 -25.42 4.47
CA ASN A 70 -7.20 -26.45 5.30
C ASN A 70 -7.67 -25.89 6.66
N VAL A 71 -8.71 -26.50 7.24
CA VAL A 71 -9.40 -26.01 8.45
C VAL A 71 -8.48 -25.80 9.66
N VAL A 72 -7.45 -26.64 9.83
CA VAL A 72 -6.51 -26.51 10.95
C VAL A 72 -5.65 -25.27 10.79
N LYS A 73 -5.08 -25.05 9.59
CA LYS A 73 -4.31 -23.84 9.26
C LYS A 73 -5.18 -22.59 9.39
N ARG A 74 -6.44 -22.62 8.95
CA ARG A 74 -7.33 -21.45 9.05
C ARG A 74 -7.56 -21.03 10.50
N LYS A 75 -7.88 -21.97 11.39
CA LYS A 75 -8.06 -21.68 12.83
C LYS A 75 -6.83 -21.05 13.46
N LEU A 76 -5.63 -21.54 13.11
CA LEU A 76 -4.39 -20.94 13.57
C LEU A 76 -4.23 -19.51 13.05
N ILE A 77 -4.38 -19.29 11.74
CA ILE A 77 -4.26 -17.97 11.11
C ILE A 77 -5.26 -16.97 11.72
N THR A 78 -6.54 -17.34 11.82
CA THR A 78 -7.61 -16.45 12.33
C THR A 78 -7.49 -16.16 13.81
N SER A 79 -6.73 -16.96 14.58
CA SER A 79 -6.45 -16.68 15.99
C SER A 79 -5.30 -15.70 16.21
N THR A 80 -4.50 -15.41 15.17
CA THR A 80 -3.40 -14.45 15.27
C THR A 80 -3.91 -13.01 15.26
N LYS A 81 -3.12 -12.10 15.84
CA LYS A 81 -3.31 -10.65 15.75
C LYS A 81 -2.08 -10.04 15.12
N PRO A 82 -1.95 -10.06 13.79
CA PRO A 82 -0.76 -9.56 13.12
C PRO A 82 -0.61 -8.05 13.32
N GLU A 83 0.66 -7.63 13.34
CA GLU A 83 1.07 -6.25 13.20
C GLU A 83 1.61 -6.02 11.79
N VAL A 84 1.22 -4.92 11.16
CA VAL A 84 1.71 -4.50 9.85
C VAL A 84 2.45 -3.18 10.01
N THR A 85 3.71 -3.15 9.60
CA THR A 85 4.53 -1.93 9.60
C THR A 85 4.79 -1.50 8.16
N PHE A 86 4.56 -0.22 7.88
CA PHE A 86 4.88 0.40 6.61
C PHE A 86 6.02 1.40 6.75
N THR A 87 7.02 1.27 5.89
CA THR A 87 8.11 2.24 5.74
C THR A 87 8.26 2.65 4.28
N MET A 88 8.87 3.80 4.03
CA MET A 88 9.09 4.30 2.67
C MET A 88 10.51 4.86 2.54
N GLU A 89 11.20 4.46 1.48
CA GLU A 89 12.55 4.89 1.13
C GLU A 89 12.55 5.35 -0.33
N GLY A 90 12.54 6.66 -0.55
CA GLY A 90 12.32 7.23 -1.89
C GLY A 90 10.97 6.79 -2.45
N ASP A 91 11.00 6.13 -3.61
CA ASP A 91 9.80 5.65 -4.33
C ASP A 91 9.39 4.22 -3.95
N LYS A 92 10.12 3.58 -3.02
CA LYS A 92 9.86 2.20 -2.59
C LYS A 92 9.15 2.17 -1.26
N MET A 93 8.05 1.42 -1.20
CA MET A 93 7.33 1.14 0.04
C MET A 93 7.66 -0.28 0.49
N THR A 94 7.96 -0.42 1.78
CA THR A 94 8.13 -1.73 2.42
C THR A 94 6.96 -1.99 3.35
N MET A 95 6.34 -3.16 3.21
CA MET A 95 5.30 -3.66 4.09
C MET A 95 5.82 -4.91 4.80
N LYS A 96 5.96 -4.82 6.13
CA LYS A 96 6.32 -5.95 6.99
C LYS A 96 5.10 -6.40 7.77
N THR A 97 4.71 -7.66 7.63
CA THR A 97 3.63 -8.28 8.41
C THR A 97 4.24 -9.25 9.40
N CYS A 98 4.04 -9.02 10.69
CA CYS A 98 4.51 -9.85 11.79
C CYS A 98 3.33 -10.55 12.45
N SER A 99 3.38 -11.86 12.60
CA SER A 99 2.40 -12.65 13.36
C SER A 99 3.13 -13.68 14.21
N ALA A 100 2.41 -14.32 15.15
CA ALA A 100 2.96 -15.42 15.94
C ALA A 100 3.37 -16.64 15.08
N LEU A 101 2.87 -16.74 13.84
CA LEU A 101 3.13 -17.87 12.95
C LEU A 101 4.28 -17.62 11.98
N LYS A 102 4.28 -16.47 11.31
CA LYS A 102 5.24 -16.11 10.26
C LYS A 102 5.41 -14.59 10.22
N THR A 103 6.61 -14.16 9.87
CA THR A 103 6.89 -12.77 9.47
C THR A 103 7.15 -12.76 7.97
N THR A 104 6.49 -11.86 7.25
CA THR A 104 6.70 -11.64 5.81
C THR A 104 7.04 -10.18 5.57
N THR A 105 7.97 -9.92 4.66
CA THR A 105 8.36 -8.56 4.26
C THR A 105 8.34 -8.49 2.75
N ILE A 106 7.64 -7.48 2.21
CA ILE A 106 7.67 -7.15 0.79
C ILE A 106 8.13 -5.71 0.62
N THR A 107 8.93 -5.45 -0.41
CA THR A 107 9.34 -4.12 -0.83
C THR A 107 8.98 -3.95 -2.29
N PHE A 108 8.22 -2.92 -2.61
CA PHE A 108 7.66 -2.72 -3.94
C PHE A 108 7.68 -1.25 -4.36
N GLU A 109 7.60 -1.05 -5.67
CA GLU A 109 7.33 0.24 -6.29
C GLU A 109 5.90 0.23 -6.82
N PHE A 110 5.18 1.34 -6.68
CA PHE A 110 3.78 1.39 -7.09
C PHE A 110 3.62 1.14 -8.60
N GLY A 111 2.64 0.31 -8.96
CA GLY A 111 2.30 -0.05 -10.34
C GLY A 111 3.27 -1.04 -11.00
N LYS A 112 4.30 -1.53 -10.29
CA LYS A 112 5.23 -2.53 -10.82
C LYS A 112 4.88 -3.92 -10.28
N GLU A 113 4.86 -4.90 -11.19
CA GLU A 113 4.64 -6.30 -10.82
C GLU A 113 5.92 -6.90 -10.23
N PHE A 114 5.79 -7.75 -9.21
CA PHE A 114 6.88 -8.45 -8.55
C PHE A 114 6.47 -9.85 -8.08
N ASP A 115 7.46 -10.70 -7.81
CA ASP A 115 7.25 -12.02 -7.22
C ASP A 115 7.06 -11.90 -5.70
N GLU A 116 5.96 -12.46 -5.19
CA GLU A 116 5.64 -12.48 -3.77
C GLU A 116 5.40 -13.92 -3.31
N HIS A 117 6.04 -14.29 -2.20
CA HIS A 117 5.74 -15.52 -1.49
C HIS A 117 4.88 -15.19 -0.26
N THR A 118 3.63 -15.65 -0.26
CA THR A 118 2.63 -15.26 0.72
C THR A 118 2.74 -16.01 2.05
N ALA A 119 2.09 -15.49 3.10
CA ALA A 119 2.10 -16.12 4.42
C ALA A 119 1.44 -17.51 4.44
N ASP A 120 0.50 -17.75 3.54
CA ASP A 120 -0.19 -19.03 3.33
C ASP A 120 0.51 -19.96 2.32
N ASP A 121 1.78 -19.68 2.00
CA ASP A 121 2.68 -20.55 1.23
C ASP A 121 2.34 -20.65 -0.27
N ARG A 122 1.83 -19.56 -0.85
CA ARG A 122 1.60 -19.44 -2.30
C ARG A 122 2.63 -18.52 -2.94
N ASP A 123 3.10 -18.89 -4.12
CA ASP A 123 3.89 -18.02 -4.99
C ASP A 123 2.95 -17.31 -5.97
N VAL A 124 2.97 -15.98 -5.93
CA VAL A 124 2.05 -15.13 -6.70
C VAL A 124 2.79 -14.00 -7.40
N LYS A 125 2.21 -13.51 -8.50
CA LYS A 125 2.58 -12.23 -9.09
C LYS A 125 1.76 -11.13 -8.47
N SER A 126 2.44 -10.17 -7.84
CA SER A 126 1.81 -9.11 -7.08
C SER A 126 2.02 -7.75 -7.70
N THR A 127 1.01 -6.90 -7.62
CA THR A 127 1.10 -5.48 -8.00
C THR A 127 0.40 -4.66 -6.94
N VAL A 128 1.06 -3.59 -6.47
CA VAL A 128 0.46 -2.63 -5.55
C VAL A 128 0.28 -1.29 -6.26
N THR A 129 -0.94 -0.79 -6.34
CA THR A 129 -1.25 0.53 -6.90
C THR A 129 -1.64 1.50 -5.80
N LYS A 130 -1.24 2.76 -5.98
CA LYS A 130 -1.69 3.89 -5.17
C LYS A 130 -2.91 4.50 -5.85
N GLU A 131 -4.07 4.44 -5.20
CA GLU A 131 -5.31 5.06 -5.69
C GLU A 131 -5.43 6.50 -5.17
N SER A 132 -5.00 6.74 -3.94
CA SER A 132 -4.92 8.06 -3.29
C SER A 132 -3.85 8.05 -2.19
N GLU A 133 -3.60 9.18 -1.53
CA GLU A 133 -2.65 9.27 -0.40
C GLU A 133 -3.01 8.38 0.79
N ASN A 134 -4.30 8.00 0.91
CA ASN A 134 -4.82 7.18 2.00
C ASN A 134 -5.40 5.84 1.52
N LYS A 135 -5.23 5.48 0.24
CA LYS A 135 -5.78 4.25 -0.33
C LYS A 135 -4.82 3.56 -1.28
N LEU A 136 -4.59 2.27 -1.04
CA LEU A 136 -3.83 1.40 -1.93
C LEU A 136 -4.60 0.13 -2.26
N VAL A 137 -4.28 -0.46 -3.42
CA VAL A 137 -4.82 -1.74 -3.87
C VAL A 137 -3.66 -2.69 -4.13
N HIS A 138 -3.70 -3.85 -3.50
CA HIS A 138 -2.73 -4.92 -3.66
C HIS A 138 -3.41 -6.11 -4.32
N VAL A 139 -3.04 -6.37 -5.56
CA VAL A 139 -3.55 -7.50 -6.36
C VAL A 139 -2.49 -8.60 -6.36
N GLN A 140 -2.91 -9.81 -6.00
CA GLN A 140 -2.08 -11.02 -5.99
C GLN A 140 -2.68 -12.03 -6.97
N LYS A 141 -1.94 -12.39 -8.00
CA LYS A 141 -2.35 -13.35 -9.03
C LYS A 141 -1.66 -14.69 -8.79
N HIS A 142 -2.47 -15.69 -8.44
CA HIS A 142 -2.11 -17.10 -8.46
C HIS A 142 -2.76 -17.75 -9.70
N PRO A 143 -2.23 -18.84 -10.28
CA PRO A 143 -2.86 -19.53 -11.40
C PRO A 143 -4.35 -19.85 -11.19
N ASP A 144 -4.72 -20.25 -9.97
CA ASP A 144 -6.09 -20.68 -9.66
C ASP A 144 -6.97 -19.59 -9.02
N SER A 145 -6.42 -18.44 -8.67
CA SER A 145 -7.15 -17.41 -7.92
C SER A 145 -6.53 -16.03 -8.02
N VAL A 146 -7.37 -15.00 -8.00
CA VAL A 146 -6.92 -13.61 -7.83
C VAL A 146 -7.43 -13.10 -6.49
N THR A 147 -6.51 -12.61 -5.65
CA THR A 147 -6.84 -11.94 -4.40
C THR A 147 -6.62 -10.45 -4.57
N THR A 148 -7.63 -9.65 -4.23
CA THR A 148 -7.51 -8.19 -4.19
C THR A 148 -7.66 -7.71 -2.76
N THR A 149 -6.66 -6.98 -2.27
CA THR A 149 -6.69 -6.33 -0.96
C THR A 149 -6.69 -4.83 -1.12
N VAL A 150 -7.78 -4.17 -0.76
CA VAL A 150 -7.88 -2.71 -0.71
C VAL A 150 -7.61 -2.26 0.71
N ARG A 151 -6.63 -1.39 0.92
CA ARG A 151 -6.35 -0.78 2.23
C ARG A 151 -6.65 0.69 2.18
N GLU A 152 -7.44 1.16 3.14
CA GLU A 152 -7.85 2.56 3.25
C GLU A 152 -7.64 3.06 4.67
N VAL A 153 -6.97 4.20 4.82
CA VAL A 153 -6.65 4.83 6.10
C VAL A 153 -7.59 6.02 6.35
N SER A 154 -8.16 6.05 7.55
CA SER A 154 -8.94 7.16 8.08
C SER A 154 -8.52 7.43 9.52
N GLY A 155 -7.75 8.50 9.71
CA GLY A 155 -7.10 8.80 11.00
C GLY A 155 -6.21 7.65 11.46
N ASP A 156 -6.47 7.15 12.67
CA ASP A 156 -5.71 6.06 13.28
C ASP A 156 -6.30 4.67 13.00
N THR A 157 -7.26 4.58 12.06
CA THR A 157 -7.87 3.31 11.64
C THR A 157 -7.53 3.00 10.19
N MET A 158 -7.01 1.80 9.95
CA MET A 158 -6.82 1.26 8.60
C MET A 158 -7.77 0.10 8.38
N THR A 159 -8.60 0.19 7.34
CA THR A 159 -9.48 -0.90 6.92
C THR A 159 -8.85 -1.62 5.73
N ALA A 160 -8.63 -2.93 5.86
CA ALA A 160 -8.17 -3.79 4.79
C ALA A 160 -9.32 -4.72 4.35
N THR A 161 -9.83 -4.48 3.15
CA THR A 161 -10.85 -5.31 2.51
C THR A 161 -10.18 -6.34 1.60
N VAL A 162 -10.34 -7.62 1.90
CA VAL A 162 -9.79 -8.73 1.09
C VAL A 162 -10.92 -9.37 0.29
N THR A 163 -10.74 -9.53 -1.02
CA THR A 163 -11.73 -10.11 -1.93
C THR A 163 -11.10 -11.24 -2.74
N VAL A 164 -11.77 -12.39 -2.79
CA VAL A 164 -11.39 -13.55 -3.62
C VAL A 164 -12.66 -14.08 -4.29
N GLY A 165 -12.80 -13.82 -5.59
CA GLY A 165 -14.04 -14.10 -6.32
C GLY A 165 -15.23 -13.35 -5.71
N ASP A 166 -16.23 -14.09 -5.26
CA ASP A 166 -17.45 -13.62 -4.62
C ASP A 166 -17.34 -13.45 -3.09
N VAL A 167 -16.24 -13.88 -2.49
CA VAL A 167 -16.04 -13.85 -1.03
C VAL A 167 -15.25 -12.61 -0.63
N LYS A 168 -15.71 -11.94 0.44
CA LYS A 168 -15.11 -10.72 0.99
C LYS A 168 -14.88 -10.85 2.49
N ALA A 169 -13.73 -10.39 2.96
CA ALA A 169 -13.40 -10.21 4.37
C ALA A 169 -12.99 -8.76 4.65
N VAL A 170 -13.19 -8.31 5.88
CA VAL A 170 -12.81 -6.95 6.32
C VAL A 170 -11.99 -7.06 7.59
N ASN A 171 -10.76 -6.55 7.54
CA ASN A 171 -9.83 -6.51 8.66
C ASN A 171 -9.62 -5.06 9.06
N THR A 172 -9.83 -4.74 10.33
CA THR A 172 -9.65 -3.39 10.87
C THR A 172 -8.41 -3.37 11.74
N TYR A 173 -7.50 -2.45 11.44
CA TYR A 173 -6.26 -2.22 12.17
C TYR A 173 -6.29 -0.86 12.85
N GLN A 174 -5.65 -0.77 14.00
CA GLN A 174 -5.42 0.47 14.74
C GLN A 174 -3.95 0.84 14.66
N LYS A 175 -3.67 2.13 14.45
CA LYS A 175 -2.33 2.69 14.52
C LYS A 175 -1.76 2.55 15.94
N GLU A 176 -0.49 2.19 16.03
CA GLU A 176 0.28 2.17 17.28
C GLU A 176 0.89 3.53 17.64
#